data_AF-A0A0P0LN57-F1
#
_entry.id   AF-A0A0P0LN57-F1
#
_cell.length_a   1.000
_cell.length_b   1.000
_cell.length_c   1.000
_cell.angle_alpha   90.00
_cell.angle_beta   90.00
_cell.angle_gamma   90.00
#
_symmetry.space_group_name_H-M   'P 1'
#
loop_
_entity.id
_entity.type
_entity.pdbx_description
1 polymer ?
#
loop_
_entity_poly.entity_id
_entity_poly.type
_entity_poly.pdbx_seq_one_letter_code
_entity_poly.pdbx_strand_id
1 'polypeptide(L)'
;MSFIVKAPIKFDPPLWAEYEERHKVAALTPLFNKAADVNRFQARYRLARAFRGLLLEGYSDTTKAGYDALTKVSLYWSAFEQMMYALHIPDPRYFLGTYKFVLNLKKIEDIDSERRFFGFVKDKIDRKDLKSKLKTYIDSGSGNVFLLAKCVRHIYLHGHLTANVRGLSPQDIASICDFLCEALLKVMDAEFEARVLDLKKVYE
;
A
#
# COMPACT_ATOMS: atom_id res chain seq x y z
N MET A 1 33.71 21.84 -3.53
CA MET A 1 32.93 20.59 -3.69
C MET A 1 32.50 20.12 -2.31
N SER A 2 31.24 20.33 -1.93
CA SER A 2 30.71 19.74 -0.69
C SER A 2 30.38 18.28 -0.96
N PHE A 3 31.04 17.37 -0.24
CA PHE A 3 30.59 16.00 -0.17
C PHE A 3 29.24 16.00 0.54
N ILE A 4 28.15 15.78 -0.19
CA ILE A 4 26.88 15.41 0.43
C ILE A 4 27.15 14.01 1.01
N VAL A 5 27.45 13.96 2.31
CA VAL A 5 27.32 12.73 3.08
C VAL A 5 25.85 12.34 2.93
N LYS A 6 25.56 11.37 2.05
CA LYS A 6 24.23 10.79 1.98
C LYS A 6 23.97 10.23 3.38
N ALA A 7 23.11 10.91 4.14
CA ALA A 7 22.62 10.36 5.39
C ALA A 7 22.22 8.90 5.15
N PRO A 8 22.51 7.98 6.10
CA PRO A 8 22.16 6.58 5.94
C PRO A 8 20.70 6.51 5.51
N ILE A 9 20.45 5.86 4.37
CA ILE A 9 19.12 5.85 3.77
C ILE A 9 18.22 5.05 4.71
N LYS A 10 17.36 5.75 5.45
CA LYS A 10 16.42 5.14 6.37
C LYS A 10 15.28 4.50 5.57
N PHE A 11 14.74 3.40 6.08
CA PHE A 11 13.55 2.70 5.57
C PHE A 11 13.74 1.79 4.36
N ASP A 12 14.82 1.03 4.31
CA ASP A 12 14.88 -0.10 3.40
C ASP A 12 13.84 -1.19 3.74
N PRO A 13 13.40 -1.97 2.73
CA PRO A 13 12.70 -3.22 2.99
C PRO A 13 13.53 -4.15 3.91
N PRO A 14 12.90 -5.05 4.67
CA PRO A 14 13.62 -6.01 5.48
C PRO A 14 14.62 -6.82 4.66
N LEU A 15 15.79 -7.09 5.24
CA LEU A 15 16.88 -7.84 4.61
C LEU A 15 17.38 -7.27 3.26
N TRP A 16 17.26 -5.95 3.07
CA TRP A 16 17.71 -5.31 1.84
C TRP A 16 19.21 -5.48 1.59
N ALA A 17 20.05 -5.35 2.62
CA ALA A 17 21.50 -5.48 2.47
C ALA A 17 21.88 -6.88 1.96
N GLU A 18 21.20 -7.90 2.46
CA GLU A 18 21.37 -9.30 2.09
C GLU A 18 20.94 -9.54 0.64
N TYR A 19 19.85 -8.91 0.19
CA TYR A 19 19.45 -8.89 -1.21
C TYR A 19 20.52 -8.21 -2.08
N GLU A 20 21.00 -7.04 -1.67
CA GLU A 20 21.95 -6.23 -2.44
C GLU A 20 23.27 -6.96 -2.67
N GLU A 21 23.79 -7.65 -1.65
CA GLU A 21 24.96 -8.52 -1.77
C GLU A 21 24.77 -9.65 -2.81
N ARG A 22 23.52 -10.09 -3.00
CA ARG A 22 23.16 -11.28 -3.80
C ARG A 22 22.36 -10.94 -5.05
N HIS A 23 22.18 -9.68 -5.43
CA HIS A 23 21.26 -9.29 -6.50
C HIS A 23 21.60 -9.90 -7.87
N LYS A 24 22.89 -10.13 -8.16
CA LYS A 24 23.35 -10.80 -9.38
C LYS A 24 22.87 -12.25 -9.44
N VAL A 25 22.86 -12.90 -8.28
CA VAL A 25 22.40 -14.28 -8.11
C VAL A 25 20.88 -14.32 -8.15
N ALA A 26 20.21 -13.38 -7.48
CA ALA A 26 18.75 -13.23 -7.52
C ALA A 26 18.23 -13.16 -8.97
N ALA A 27 18.96 -12.48 -9.87
CA ALA A 27 18.62 -12.37 -11.28
C ALA A 27 18.69 -13.71 -12.06
N LEU A 28 19.30 -14.75 -11.49
CA LEU A 28 19.36 -16.11 -12.05
C LEU A 28 18.27 -17.02 -11.47
N THR A 29 17.45 -16.53 -10.54
CA THR A 29 16.39 -17.30 -9.88
C THR A 29 15.00 -16.82 -10.32
N PRO A 30 13.94 -17.64 -10.18
CA PRO A 30 12.57 -17.19 -10.41
C PRO A 30 12.00 -16.36 -9.24
N LEU A 31 12.76 -16.13 -8.16
CA LEU A 31 12.28 -15.46 -6.95
C LEU A 31 12.02 -13.96 -7.16
N PHE A 32 12.81 -13.33 -8.04
CA PHE A 32 12.75 -11.92 -8.34
C PHE A 32 12.67 -11.68 -9.84
N ASN A 33 12.09 -10.55 -10.21
CA ASN A 33 12.25 -9.99 -11.54
C ASN A 33 13.64 -9.35 -11.68
N LYS A 34 13.93 -8.70 -12.80
CA LYS A 34 15.20 -7.99 -13.02
C LYS A 34 15.48 -6.98 -11.89
N ALA A 35 16.75 -6.81 -11.54
CA ALA A 35 17.19 -5.92 -10.46
C ALA A 35 16.63 -4.48 -10.58
N ALA A 36 16.43 -3.98 -11.80
CA ALA A 36 15.81 -2.68 -12.02
C ALA A 36 14.39 -2.57 -11.42
N ASP A 37 13.60 -3.65 -11.44
CA ASP A 37 12.24 -3.66 -10.88
C ASP A 37 12.24 -3.75 -9.36
N VAL A 38 13.20 -4.48 -8.80
CA VAL A 38 13.42 -4.56 -7.35
C VAL A 38 13.91 -3.21 -6.80
N ASN A 39 14.81 -2.53 -7.51
CA ASN A 39 15.25 -1.18 -7.15
C ASN A 39 14.11 -0.15 -7.24
N ARG A 40 13.21 -0.27 -8.21
CA ARG A 40 12.00 0.58 -8.27
C ARG A 40 11.08 0.32 -7.08
N PHE A 41 10.95 -0.93 -6.65
CA PHE A 41 10.20 -1.28 -5.44
C PHE A 41 10.82 -0.58 -4.23
N GLN A 42 12.12 -0.77 -4.01
CA GLN A 42 12.85 -0.16 -2.91
C GLN A 42 12.69 1.38 -2.89
N ALA A 43 12.84 2.04 -4.04
CA ALA A 43 12.71 3.49 -4.12
C ALA A 43 11.31 3.97 -3.71
N ARG A 44 10.25 3.29 -4.17
CA ARG A 44 8.85 3.62 -3.80
C ARG A 44 8.55 3.28 -2.36
N TYR A 45 9.05 2.16 -1.87
CA TYR A 45 8.92 1.74 -0.47
C TYR A 45 9.56 2.78 0.46
N ARG A 46 10.80 3.20 0.17
CA ARG A 46 11.49 4.27 0.90
C ARG A 46 10.71 5.57 0.89
N LEU A 47 10.20 5.99 -0.27
CA LEU A 47 9.37 7.20 -0.38
C LEU A 47 8.11 7.10 0.51
N ALA A 48 7.38 5.99 0.44
CA ALA A 48 6.17 5.77 1.23
C ALA A 48 6.46 5.82 2.74
N ARG A 49 7.55 5.17 3.18
CA ARG A 49 7.99 5.15 4.60
C ARG A 49 8.56 6.49 5.09
N ALA A 50 9.20 7.24 4.20
CA ALA A 50 9.79 8.54 4.49
C ALA A 50 8.76 9.67 4.47
N PHE A 51 7.57 9.45 3.90
CA PHE A 51 6.51 10.47 3.86
C PHE A 51 6.15 10.94 5.28
N ARG A 52 6.08 12.26 5.47
CA ARG A 52 5.77 12.91 6.77
C ARG A 52 4.52 13.79 6.72
N GLY A 53 3.76 13.73 5.63
CA GLY A 53 2.64 14.61 5.37
C GLY A 53 2.98 15.69 4.35
N LEU A 54 1.93 16.33 3.86
CA LEU A 54 1.97 17.47 2.96
C LEU A 54 2.24 18.76 3.76
N LEU A 55 2.76 19.77 3.08
CA LEU A 55 2.75 21.14 3.55
C LEU A 55 1.62 21.86 2.79
N LEU A 56 0.55 22.22 3.50
CA LEU A 56 -0.64 22.82 2.90
C LEU A 56 -0.97 24.13 3.62
N GLU A 57 -0.87 25.25 2.92
CA GLU A 57 -1.21 26.57 3.45
C GLU A 57 -2.73 26.81 3.35
N GLY A 58 -3.31 27.39 4.40
CA GLY A 58 -4.75 27.74 4.45
C GLY A 58 -5.70 26.58 4.74
N TYR A 59 -5.19 25.36 4.96
CA TYR A 59 -5.99 24.20 5.37
C TYR A 59 -5.99 24.04 6.90
N SER A 60 -7.12 23.58 7.45
CA SER A 60 -7.15 23.16 8.86
C SER A 60 -6.33 21.89 9.06
N ASP A 61 -5.79 21.69 10.27
CA ASP A 61 -5.01 20.50 10.63
C ASP A 61 -5.77 19.20 10.39
N THR A 62 -7.08 19.20 10.68
CA THR A 62 -7.95 18.03 10.44
C THR A 62 -8.07 17.72 8.96
N THR A 63 -8.35 18.72 8.13
CA THR A 63 -8.47 18.53 6.68
C THR A 63 -7.13 18.09 6.08
N LYS A 64 -6.03 18.69 6.55
CA LYS A 64 -4.67 18.30 6.19
C LYS A 64 -4.41 16.82 6.52
N ALA A 65 -4.78 16.36 7.72
CA ALA A 65 -4.61 14.96 8.11
C ALA A 65 -5.33 13.98 7.15
N GLY A 66 -6.54 14.33 6.70
CA GLY A 66 -7.25 13.54 5.69
C GLY A 66 -6.50 13.47 4.34
N TYR A 67 -5.98 14.60 3.84
CA TYR A 67 -5.20 14.61 2.61
C TYR A 67 -3.85 13.91 2.73
N ASP A 68 -3.18 14.05 3.87
CA ASP A 68 -1.95 13.35 4.19
C ASP A 68 -2.17 11.84 4.11
N ALA A 69 -3.24 11.34 4.73
CA ALA A 69 -3.54 9.92 4.76
C ALA A 69 -3.93 9.35 3.37
N LEU A 70 -4.73 10.09 2.58
CA LEU A 70 -5.06 9.72 1.20
C LEU A 70 -3.81 9.66 0.30
N THR A 71 -2.91 10.64 0.45
CA THR A 71 -1.62 10.66 -0.24
C THR A 71 -0.76 9.48 0.18
N LYS A 72 -0.68 9.22 1.49
CA LYS A 72 0.08 8.10 2.06
C LYS A 72 -0.40 6.77 1.49
N VAL A 73 -1.70 6.49 1.48
CA VAL A 73 -2.26 5.26 0.86
C VAL A 73 -1.83 5.13 -0.60
N SER A 74 -1.83 6.23 -1.35
CA SER A 74 -1.43 6.23 -2.76
C SER A 74 0.06 5.86 -2.95
N LEU A 75 0.94 6.37 -2.07
CA LEU A 75 2.37 6.04 -2.06
C LEU A 75 2.59 4.57 -1.67
N TYR A 76 1.94 4.10 -0.60
CA TYR A 76 2.03 2.71 -0.15
C TYR A 76 1.49 1.74 -1.19
N TRP A 77 0.37 2.05 -1.85
CA TRP A 77 -0.16 1.23 -2.94
C TRP A 77 0.81 1.17 -4.13
N SER A 78 1.44 2.29 -4.49
CA SER A 78 2.44 2.31 -5.58
C SER A 78 3.67 1.46 -5.28
N ALA A 79 4.13 1.45 -4.01
CA ALA A 79 5.19 0.55 -3.56
C ALA A 79 4.74 -0.92 -3.60
N PHE A 80 3.54 -1.20 -3.11
CA PHE A 80 2.96 -2.55 -3.10
C PHE A 80 2.78 -3.14 -4.50
N GLU A 81 2.27 -2.36 -5.46
CA GLU A 81 2.19 -2.78 -6.88
C GLU A 81 3.57 -3.11 -7.45
N GLN A 82 4.57 -2.30 -7.12
CA GLN A 82 5.92 -2.53 -7.60
C GLN A 82 6.56 -3.75 -6.95
N MET A 83 6.27 -4.04 -5.67
CA MET A 83 6.69 -5.27 -5.00
C MET A 83 6.10 -6.48 -5.70
N MET A 84 4.78 -6.48 -5.95
CA MET A 84 4.12 -7.58 -6.65
C MET A 84 4.78 -7.83 -8.01
N TYR A 85 5.06 -6.78 -8.78
CA TYR A 85 5.76 -6.90 -10.05
C TYR A 85 7.20 -7.43 -9.91
N ALA A 86 7.92 -6.96 -8.89
CA ALA A 86 9.28 -7.38 -8.57
C ALA A 86 9.37 -8.84 -8.11
N LEU A 87 8.29 -9.40 -7.55
CA LEU A 87 8.21 -10.78 -7.02
C LEU A 87 7.35 -11.72 -7.90
N HIS A 88 7.01 -11.32 -9.13
CA HIS A 88 6.16 -12.08 -10.06
C HIS A 88 4.77 -12.46 -9.51
N ILE A 89 4.21 -11.62 -8.64
CA ILE A 89 2.87 -11.81 -8.07
C ILE A 89 1.84 -11.12 -8.98
N PRO A 90 0.94 -11.87 -9.65
CA PRO A 90 0.07 -11.29 -10.67
C PRO A 90 -1.14 -10.56 -10.10
N ASP A 91 -1.59 -10.92 -8.89
CA ASP A 91 -2.84 -10.41 -8.33
C ASP A 91 -2.78 -10.34 -6.79
N PRO A 92 -3.25 -9.23 -6.16
CA PRO A 92 -3.31 -9.10 -4.70
C PRO A 92 -4.12 -10.21 -3.99
N ARG A 93 -5.01 -10.91 -4.70
CA ARG A 93 -5.76 -12.05 -4.16
C ARG A 93 -4.86 -13.20 -3.71
N TYR A 94 -3.63 -13.28 -4.22
CA TYR A 94 -2.61 -14.24 -3.79
C TYR A 94 -2.43 -14.25 -2.26
N PHE A 95 -2.58 -13.09 -1.61
CA PHE A 95 -2.33 -12.91 -0.18
C PHE A 95 -3.52 -13.29 0.72
N LEU A 96 -4.72 -13.54 0.18
CA LEU A 96 -5.93 -13.71 0.99
C LEU A 96 -5.92 -14.99 1.84
N GLY A 97 -5.24 -16.04 1.38
CA GLY A 97 -5.08 -17.28 2.16
C GLY A 97 -4.01 -17.18 3.25
N THR A 98 -2.97 -16.37 3.01
CA THR A 98 -1.80 -16.27 3.87
C THR A 98 -1.99 -15.25 5.00
N TYR A 99 -2.58 -14.10 4.70
CA TYR A 99 -2.66 -12.97 5.62
C TYR A 99 -4.09 -12.74 6.09
N LYS A 100 -4.54 -13.48 7.10
CA LYS A 100 -5.92 -13.40 7.62
C LYS A 100 -6.33 -11.99 8.09
N PHE A 101 -5.39 -11.14 8.52
CA PHE A 101 -5.70 -9.75 8.89
C PHE A 101 -6.14 -8.89 7.70
N VAL A 102 -5.76 -9.26 6.46
CA VAL A 102 -6.22 -8.62 5.22
C VAL A 102 -7.73 -8.81 5.03
N LEU A 103 -8.29 -9.87 5.63
CA LEU A 103 -9.71 -10.18 5.60
C LEU A 103 -10.51 -9.48 6.70
N ASN A 104 -9.84 -8.84 7.67
CA ASN A 104 -10.50 -8.27 8.84
C ASN A 104 -10.71 -6.75 8.67
N LEU A 105 -11.81 -6.38 8.00
CA LEU A 105 -12.25 -4.99 7.89
C LEU A 105 -12.98 -4.48 9.13
N LYS A 106 -13.09 -5.26 10.22
CA LYS A 106 -13.84 -4.85 11.41
C LYS A 106 -13.39 -3.49 11.92
N LYS A 107 -12.08 -3.21 11.91
CA LYS A 107 -11.55 -1.89 12.29
C LYS A 107 -12.10 -0.75 11.44
N ILE A 108 -12.32 -0.98 10.14
CA ILE A 108 -12.91 0.02 9.25
C ILE A 108 -14.42 0.10 9.48
N GLU A 109 -15.10 -1.02 9.68
CA GLU A 109 -16.54 -1.04 9.98
C GLU A 109 -16.87 -0.38 11.33
N ASP A 110 -15.99 -0.51 12.32
CA ASP A 110 -16.14 0.16 13.61
C ASP A 110 -16.04 1.70 13.47
N ILE A 111 -15.29 2.20 12.47
CA ILE A 111 -15.14 3.63 12.16
C ILE A 111 -16.26 4.12 11.21
N ASP A 112 -16.61 3.31 10.21
CA ASP A 112 -17.60 3.61 9.17
C ASP A 112 -18.80 2.66 9.29
N SER A 113 -19.46 2.69 10.46
CA SER A 113 -20.57 1.78 10.79
C SER A 113 -21.76 1.93 9.84
N GLU A 114 -22.00 3.14 9.35
CA GLU A 114 -23.01 3.46 8.35
C GLU A 114 -22.56 3.19 6.90
N ARG A 115 -21.34 2.66 6.70
CA ARG A 115 -20.74 2.35 5.39
C ARG A 115 -20.73 3.54 4.43
N ARG A 116 -20.59 4.77 4.94
CA ARG A 116 -20.59 6.02 4.18
C ARG A 116 -19.34 6.13 3.31
N PHE A 117 -18.18 5.74 3.84
CA PHE A 117 -16.92 5.69 3.09
C PHE A 117 -17.03 4.66 1.97
N PHE A 118 -17.43 3.43 2.31
CA PHE A 118 -17.58 2.36 1.32
C PHE A 118 -18.59 2.70 0.23
N GLY A 119 -19.74 3.26 0.62
CA GLY A 119 -20.77 3.71 -0.30
C GLY A 119 -20.24 4.79 -1.25
N PHE A 120 -19.50 5.76 -0.73
CA PHE A 120 -18.87 6.78 -1.57
C PHE A 120 -17.87 6.19 -2.56
N VAL A 121 -16.97 5.33 -2.08
CA VAL A 121 -15.96 4.68 -2.93
C VAL A 121 -16.64 3.88 -4.05
N LYS A 122 -17.68 3.11 -3.71
CA LYS A 122 -18.48 2.35 -4.68
C LYS A 122 -19.16 3.21 -5.73
N ASP A 123 -19.67 4.37 -5.32
CA ASP A 123 -20.41 5.26 -6.22
C ASP A 123 -19.50 5.98 -7.21
N LYS A 124 -18.23 6.21 -6.84
CA LYS A 124 -17.24 6.95 -7.64
C LYS A 124 -16.32 6.09 -8.49
N ILE A 125 -16.46 4.77 -8.45
CA ILE A 125 -15.74 3.88 -9.37
C ILE A 125 -16.54 3.76 -10.66
N ASP A 126 -16.02 4.33 -11.75
CA ASP A 126 -16.62 4.24 -13.09
C ASP A 126 -16.32 2.91 -13.78
N ARG A 127 -15.22 2.27 -13.39
CA ARG A 127 -14.81 0.97 -13.92
C ARG A 127 -15.76 -0.14 -13.47
N LYS A 128 -16.58 -0.64 -14.41
CA LYS A 128 -17.57 -1.72 -14.16
C LYS A 128 -16.96 -2.95 -13.48
N ASP A 129 -15.73 -3.32 -13.80
CA ASP A 129 -15.05 -4.48 -13.21
C ASP A 129 -14.67 -4.25 -11.73
N LEU A 130 -14.14 -3.07 -11.39
CA LEU A 130 -13.84 -2.68 -10.02
C LEU A 130 -15.11 -2.50 -9.20
N LYS A 131 -16.16 -1.93 -9.79
CA LYS A 131 -17.47 -1.72 -9.14
C LYS A 131 -18.16 -3.05 -8.83
N SER A 132 -18.17 -3.98 -9.77
CA SER A 132 -18.73 -5.32 -9.59
C SER A 132 -17.98 -6.09 -8.49
N LYS A 133 -16.64 -6.08 -8.55
CA LYS A 133 -15.80 -6.65 -7.49
C LYS A 133 -16.19 -6.03 -6.15
N LEU A 134 -16.09 -4.71 -6.00
CA LEU A 134 -16.35 -4.02 -4.74
C LEU A 134 -17.76 -4.29 -4.20
N LYS A 135 -18.78 -4.42 -5.08
CA LYS A 135 -20.13 -4.83 -4.68
C LYS A 135 -20.12 -6.24 -4.07
N THR A 136 -19.55 -7.23 -4.76
CA THR A 136 -19.39 -8.58 -4.20
C THR A 136 -18.63 -8.57 -2.88
N TYR A 137 -17.62 -7.71 -2.70
CA TYR A 137 -16.87 -7.56 -1.45
C TYR A 137 -17.67 -6.95 -0.30
N ILE A 138 -18.54 -5.96 -0.57
CA ILE A 138 -19.42 -5.35 0.45
C ILE A 138 -20.51 -6.35 0.88
N ASP A 139 -21.00 -7.16 -0.07
CA ASP A 139 -22.11 -8.08 0.14
C ASP A 139 -21.66 -9.41 0.80
N SER A 140 -20.41 -9.86 0.60
CA SER A 140 -19.90 -11.14 1.12
C SER A 140 -19.29 -11.10 2.52
N GLY A 141 -19.07 -9.93 3.11
CA GLY A 141 -18.44 -9.76 4.44
C GLY A 141 -16.96 -10.18 4.51
N SER A 142 -16.39 -10.75 3.45
CA SER A 142 -14.98 -11.10 3.31
C SER A 142 -14.20 -9.92 2.74
N GLY A 143 -14.11 -8.85 3.52
CA GLY A 143 -13.50 -7.61 3.10
C GLY A 143 -12.02 -7.77 2.70
N ASN A 144 -11.61 -7.19 1.57
CA ASN A 144 -10.22 -7.25 1.10
C ASN A 144 -9.58 -5.86 1.17
N VAL A 145 -8.67 -5.70 2.13
CA VAL A 145 -7.94 -4.45 2.35
C VAL A 145 -7.22 -3.97 1.08
N PHE A 146 -6.68 -4.86 0.26
CA PHE A 146 -5.99 -4.47 -0.98
C PHE A 146 -6.93 -3.90 -2.02
N LEU A 147 -8.12 -4.48 -2.17
CA LEU A 147 -9.08 -3.90 -3.11
C LEU A 147 -9.51 -2.51 -2.65
N LEU A 148 -9.77 -2.34 -1.35
CA LEU A 148 -10.15 -1.03 -0.82
C LEU A 148 -9.03 -0.01 -1.04
N ALA A 149 -7.78 -0.34 -0.72
CA ALA A 149 -6.63 0.53 -0.97
C ALA A 149 -6.47 0.90 -2.46
N LYS A 150 -6.64 -0.08 -3.36
CA LYS A 150 -6.65 0.16 -4.81
C LYS A 150 -7.71 1.15 -5.23
N CYS A 151 -8.94 0.95 -4.74
CA CYS A 151 -10.07 1.81 -5.03
C CYS A 151 -9.84 3.23 -4.51
N VAL A 152 -9.41 3.37 -3.24
CA VAL A 152 -9.09 4.66 -2.62
C VAL A 152 -8.07 5.43 -3.43
N ARG A 153 -6.93 4.81 -3.77
CA ARG A 153 -5.93 5.44 -4.66
C ARG A 153 -6.57 5.89 -5.97
N HIS A 154 -7.30 4.99 -6.63
CA HIS A 154 -7.88 5.27 -7.95
C HIS A 154 -8.76 6.52 -7.90
N ILE A 155 -9.75 6.56 -7.00
CA ILE A 155 -10.70 7.69 -6.96
C ILE A 155 -10.07 8.97 -6.38
N TYR A 156 -9.07 8.87 -5.51
CA TYR A 156 -8.33 10.02 -5.00
C TYR A 156 -7.49 10.68 -6.09
N LEU A 157 -6.70 9.89 -6.84
CA LEU A 157 -5.86 10.43 -7.92
C LEU A 157 -6.68 10.96 -9.11
N HIS A 158 -7.91 10.51 -9.27
CA HIS A 158 -8.87 11.10 -10.21
C HIS A 158 -9.63 12.31 -9.65
N GLY A 159 -9.35 12.74 -8.41
CA GLY A 159 -9.93 13.93 -7.80
C GLY A 159 -11.38 13.76 -7.30
N HIS A 160 -11.90 12.53 -7.27
CA HIS A 160 -13.25 12.27 -6.76
C HIS A 160 -13.30 12.19 -5.25
N LEU A 161 -12.25 11.70 -4.60
CA LEU A 161 -12.16 11.55 -3.16
C LEU A 161 -11.39 12.71 -2.54
N THR A 162 -11.94 13.33 -1.50
CA THR A 162 -11.32 14.42 -0.75
C THR A 162 -11.25 14.05 0.74
N ALA A 163 -10.63 14.91 1.55
CA ALA A 163 -10.55 14.71 3.00
C ALA A 163 -11.93 14.73 3.70
N ASN A 164 -12.99 15.23 3.06
CA ASN A 164 -14.33 15.31 3.62
C ASN A 164 -15.31 14.49 2.77
N VAL A 165 -15.83 13.38 3.30
CA VAL A 165 -16.63 12.44 2.51
C VAL A 165 -17.94 12.13 3.20
N ARG A 166 -19.07 12.54 2.61
CA ARG A 166 -20.44 12.17 3.05
C ARG A 166 -20.66 12.25 4.58
N GLY A 167 -20.16 13.30 5.21
CA GLY A 167 -20.31 13.51 6.65
C GLY A 167 -19.40 12.67 7.55
N LEU A 168 -18.44 11.92 6.99
CA LEU A 168 -17.28 11.44 7.72
C LEU A 168 -16.30 12.58 7.95
N SER A 169 -15.70 12.59 9.13
CA SER A 169 -14.66 13.56 9.44
C SER A 169 -13.35 13.20 8.72
N PRO A 170 -12.49 14.19 8.42
CA PRO A 170 -11.14 13.91 7.93
C PRO A 170 -10.33 12.95 8.81
N GLN A 171 -10.62 12.92 10.13
CA GLN A 171 -9.95 12.03 11.06
C GLN A 171 -10.37 10.57 10.89
N ASP A 172 -11.64 10.32 10.56
CA ASP A 172 -12.14 8.99 10.22
C ASP A 172 -11.46 8.49 8.95
N ILE A 173 -11.39 9.35 7.93
CA ILE A 173 -10.68 9.06 6.67
C ILE A 173 -9.21 8.73 6.94
N ALA A 174 -8.55 9.52 7.79
CA ALA A 174 -7.16 9.28 8.17
C ALA A 174 -6.97 7.92 8.85
N SER A 175 -7.84 7.58 9.81
CA SER A 175 -7.78 6.32 10.55
C SER A 175 -7.98 5.10 9.65
N ILE A 176 -8.94 5.17 8.72
CA ILE A 176 -9.16 4.14 7.70
C ILE A 176 -7.90 4.00 6.83
N CYS A 177 -7.39 5.10 6.31
CA CYS A 177 -6.22 5.11 5.43
C CYS A 177 -4.95 4.59 6.10
N ASP A 178 -4.73 4.90 7.38
CA ASP A 178 -3.59 4.38 8.15
C ASP A 178 -3.69 2.86 8.32
N PHE A 179 -4.88 2.33 8.60
CA PHE A 179 -5.09 0.88 8.64
C PHE A 179 -4.76 0.21 7.29
N LEU A 180 -5.16 0.82 6.17
CA LEU A 180 -4.79 0.32 4.83
C LEU A 180 -3.27 0.34 4.61
N CYS A 181 -2.60 1.42 5.01
CA CYS A 181 -1.15 1.55 4.89
C CYS A 181 -0.40 0.50 5.72
N GLU A 182 -0.84 0.26 6.97
CA GLU A 182 -0.25 -0.77 7.84
C GLU A 182 -0.38 -2.16 7.24
N ALA A 183 -1.55 -2.49 6.70
CA ALA A 183 -1.78 -3.80 6.08
C ALA A 183 -0.90 -4.00 4.84
N LEU A 184 -0.80 -2.97 3.97
CA LEU A 184 0.10 -3.00 2.81
C LEU A 184 1.56 -3.17 3.24
N LEU A 185 1.98 -2.44 4.27
CA LEU A 185 3.35 -2.50 4.79
C LEU A 185 3.71 -3.90 5.29
N LYS A 186 2.85 -4.48 6.14
CA LYS A 186 3.09 -5.82 6.70
C LYS A 186 3.28 -6.88 5.61
N VAL A 187 2.50 -6.80 4.55
CA VAL A 187 2.60 -7.74 3.43
C VAL A 187 3.86 -7.47 2.61
N MET A 188 4.20 -6.20 2.35
CA MET A 188 5.45 -5.88 1.66
C MET A 188 6.67 -6.38 2.41
N ASP A 189 6.71 -6.17 3.72
CA ASP A 189 7.81 -6.58 4.58
C ASP A 189 7.95 -8.11 4.59
N ALA A 190 6.85 -8.83 4.88
CA ALA A 190 6.86 -10.28 5.00
C ALA A 190 7.18 -10.98 3.66
N GLU A 191 6.60 -10.53 2.55
CA GLU A 191 6.82 -11.16 1.26
C GLU A 191 8.24 -10.92 0.76
N PHE A 192 8.75 -9.68 0.86
CA PHE A 192 10.12 -9.39 0.44
C PHE A 192 11.13 -10.15 1.29
N GLU A 193 10.97 -10.14 2.63
CA GLU A 193 11.81 -10.90 3.56
C GLU A 193 11.85 -12.39 3.21
N ALA A 194 10.68 -13.00 2.99
CA ALA A 194 10.58 -14.41 2.64
C ALA A 194 11.37 -14.76 1.37
N ARG A 195 11.31 -13.93 0.32
CA ARG A 195 12.06 -14.21 -0.93
C ARG A 195 13.55 -14.04 -0.76
N VAL A 196 13.99 -13.11 0.08
CA VAL A 196 15.41 -12.97 0.42
C VAL A 196 15.89 -14.17 1.23
N LEU A 197 15.10 -14.67 2.18
CA LEU A 197 15.43 -15.88 2.93
C LEU A 197 15.48 -17.13 2.03
N ASP A 198 14.55 -17.28 1.10
CA ASP A 198 14.59 -18.38 0.13
C ASP A 198 15.79 -18.27 -0.80
N LEU A 199 16.16 -17.05 -1.21
CA LEU A 199 17.39 -16.82 -1.97
C LEU A 199 18.63 -17.29 -1.20
N LYS A 200 18.68 -17.16 0.13
CA LYS A 200 19.79 -17.67 0.95
C LYS A 200 19.88 -19.20 0.90
N LYS A 201 18.75 -19.89 1.01
CA LYS A 201 18.67 -21.36 1.03
C LYS A 201 19.11 -22.02 -0.27
N VAL A 202 19.00 -21.33 -1.42
CA VAL A 202 19.45 -21.89 -2.71
C VAL A 202 20.98 -22.09 -2.73
N TYR A 203 21.72 -21.50 -1.79
CA TYR A 203 23.18 -21.46 -1.79
C TYR A 203 23.84 -21.88 -0.47
N GLU A 204 23.07 -22.43 0.47
CA GLU A 204 23.57 -23.17 1.64
C GLU A 204 23.48 -24.68 1.35
#